data_AF-A0A395SR31-F1
#
_entry.id   AF-A0A395SR31-F1
#
_cell.length_a   1.000
_cell.length_b   1.000
_cell.length_c   1.000
_cell.angle_alpha   90.00
_cell.angle_beta   90.00
_cell.angle_gamma   90.00
#
_symmetry.space_group_name_H-M   'P 1'
#
loop_
_entity.id
_entity.type
_entity.pdbx_description
1 polymer ?
#
loop_
_entity_poly.entity_id
_entity_poly.type
_entity_poly.pdbx_seq_one_letter_code
_entity_poly.pdbx_strand_id
1 'polypeptide(L)'
;MVQTKQPNLWVAEWLPFATATVFIFLRLMSRKITRVGLWWDDYAAIGCYACAVVWAVETPLWIINGLGLHAKDIDRDILKTNSIMMHYLFAIEQTYTFVVYLAKVSLLLFYWRMFRITNIKIAVYSLLGLSTLWLVARLVVGTIQCLPVKAFWELSMRPEANCPVETPKYVFGSIISHILLDFLMMVLPVIQIKRLQLPLIQKFGVLLMFVFGTLICIIGLVVAIAGANIAADSTDLSWDLADTIIWGTIEINLLTVSTSLPTIRPACLYFGSKLGIATTSSITANSFGQSHSRPIPANKSIRLSEMPKDENSSTYELATRMERNGTSISDSESHGGNVEPGNHTVITVPSGKNDLETSPHHSPTPRGILIKNETIVTYKS
;
A
#
# COMPACT_ATOMS: atom_id res chain seq x y z
N MET A 1 -29.17 -30.77 -29.06
CA MET A 1 -28.11 -30.57 -28.06
C MET A 1 -28.47 -29.27 -27.35
N VAL A 2 -28.87 -29.34 -26.08
CA VAL A 2 -29.29 -28.15 -25.32
C VAL A 2 -28.07 -27.23 -25.17
N GLN A 3 -28.17 -25.98 -25.60
CA GLN A 3 -27.09 -25.01 -25.42
C GLN A 3 -27.07 -24.60 -23.95
N THR A 4 -25.91 -24.73 -23.28
CA THR A 4 -25.75 -24.39 -21.86
C THR A 4 -24.50 -23.56 -21.66
N LYS A 5 -24.59 -22.50 -20.85
CA LYS A 5 -23.43 -21.67 -20.44
C LYS A 5 -22.79 -22.14 -19.12
N GLN A 6 -23.39 -23.13 -18.47
CA GLN A 6 -22.96 -23.63 -17.16
C GLN A 6 -21.48 -24.08 -17.10
N PRO A 7 -20.91 -24.77 -18.12
CA PRO A 7 -19.49 -25.12 -18.08
C PRO A 7 -18.57 -23.89 -17.98
N ASN A 8 -18.89 -22.82 -18.72
CA ASN A 8 -18.12 -21.59 -18.70
C ASN A 8 -18.22 -20.89 -17.33
N LEU A 9 -19.40 -20.89 -16.71
CA LEU A 9 -19.62 -20.35 -15.36
C LEU A 9 -18.74 -21.06 -14.33
N TRP A 10 -18.71 -22.39 -14.34
CA TRP A 10 -17.88 -23.16 -13.39
C TRP A 10 -16.38 -22.88 -13.56
N VAL A 11 -15.90 -22.81 -14.80
CA VAL A 11 -14.49 -22.49 -15.08
C VAL A 11 -14.15 -21.06 -14.66
N ALA A 12 -15.03 -20.11 -14.98
CA ALA A 12 -14.86 -18.70 -14.65
C ALA A 12 -14.95 -18.42 -13.14
N GLU A 13 -15.58 -19.30 -12.36
CA GLU A 13 -15.60 -19.21 -10.90
C GLU A 13 -14.31 -19.75 -10.27
N TRP A 14 -14.02 -21.03 -10.48
CA TRP A 14 -12.97 -21.69 -9.71
C TRP A 14 -11.56 -21.25 -10.11
N LEU A 15 -11.32 -20.91 -11.38
CA LEU A 15 -9.99 -20.52 -11.84
C LEU A 15 -9.56 -19.17 -11.24
N PRO A 16 -10.33 -18.06 -11.37
CA PRO A 16 -9.99 -16.80 -10.73
C PRO A 16 -10.02 -16.88 -9.21
N PHE A 17 -10.97 -17.61 -8.62
CA PHE A 17 -11.02 -17.79 -7.17
C PHE A 17 -9.74 -18.45 -6.63
N ALA A 18 -9.27 -19.52 -7.26
CA ALA A 18 -8.00 -20.15 -6.91
C ALA A 18 -6.84 -19.14 -6.97
N THR A 19 -6.78 -18.30 -8.01
CA THR A 19 -5.74 -17.27 -8.08
C THR A 19 -5.85 -16.24 -6.95
N ALA A 20 -7.06 -15.78 -6.61
CA ALA A 20 -7.28 -14.84 -5.52
C ALA A 20 -6.85 -15.44 -4.16
N THR A 21 -7.17 -16.72 -3.90
CA THR A 21 -6.77 -17.42 -2.66
C THR A 21 -5.25 -17.44 -2.50
N VAL A 22 -4.52 -17.74 -3.58
CA VAL A 22 -3.06 -17.78 -3.62
C VAL A 22 -2.49 -16.41 -3.30
N PHE A 23 -2.98 -15.34 -3.96
CA PHE A 23 -2.46 -13.99 -3.74
C PHE A 23 -2.67 -13.47 -2.32
N ILE A 24 -3.81 -13.77 -1.70
CA ILE A 24 -4.06 -13.42 -0.29
C ILE A 24 -3.13 -14.20 0.65
N PHE A 25 -2.89 -15.47 0.38
CA PHE A 25 -1.92 -16.24 1.16
C PHE A 25 -0.50 -15.68 1.01
N LEU A 26 -0.07 -15.33 -0.22
CA LEU A 26 1.22 -14.68 -0.46
C LEU A 26 1.33 -13.36 0.30
N ARG A 27 0.26 -12.56 0.35
CA ARG A 27 0.22 -11.32 1.13
C ARG A 27 0.46 -11.57 2.61
N LEU A 28 -0.25 -12.53 3.23
CA LEU A 28 -0.08 -12.87 4.64
C LEU A 28 1.32 -13.43 4.92
N MET A 29 1.84 -14.29 4.04
CA MET A 29 3.22 -14.78 4.12
C MET A 29 4.23 -13.64 4.02
N SER A 30 4.03 -12.67 3.12
CA SER A 30 4.89 -11.49 2.96
C SER A 30 5.02 -10.71 4.26
N ARG A 31 3.90 -10.51 4.98
CA ARG A 31 3.88 -9.88 6.31
C ARG A 31 4.64 -10.70 7.35
N LYS A 32 4.43 -12.01 7.37
CA LYS A 32 5.14 -12.91 8.29
C LYS A 32 6.65 -12.92 8.06
N ILE A 33 7.10 -12.94 6.80
CA ILE A 33 8.52 -12.92 6.41
C ILE A 33 9.17 -11.59 6.77
N THR A 34 8.49 -10.47 6.48
CA THR A 34 9.00 -9.12 6.79
C THR A 34 8.90 -8.76 8.27
N ARG A 35 8.25 -9.60 9.10
CA ARG A 35 7.98 -9.37 10.53
C ARG A 35 7.25 -8.05 10.80
N VAL A 36 6.45 -7.60 9.83
CA VAL A 36 5.65 -6.39 9.93
C VAL A 36 4.25 -6.78 10.40
N GLY A 37 3.79 -6.16 11.49
CA GLY A 37 2.45 -6.40 12.02
C GLY A 37 1.34 -6.08 11.01
N LEU A 38 0.19 -6.76 11.17
CA LEU A 38 -1.00 -6.51 10.36
C LEU A 38 -1.51 -5.08 10.60
N TRP A 39 -1.89 -4.43 9.52
CA TRP A 39 -2.43 -3.08 9.53
C TRP A 39 -3.85 -3.06 8.97
N TRP A 40 -4.53 -1.91 9.11
CA TRP A 40 -5.88 -1.71 8.57
C TRP A 40 -6.00 -2.09 7.08
N ASP A 41 -4.94 -1.89 6.29
CA ASP A 41 -4.91 -2.29 4.87
C ASP A 41 -4.99 -3.82 4.68
N ASP A 42 -4.39 -4.59 5.60
CA ASP A 42 -4.45 -6.05 5.60
C ASP A 42 -5.83 -6.57 6.05
N TYR A 43 -6.44 -5.95 7.07
CA TYR A 43 -7.79 -6.33 7.51
C TYR A 43 -8.84 -6.07 6.43
N ALA A 44 -8.75 -4.93 5.73
CA ALA A 44 -9.65 -4.64 4.60
C ALA A 44 -9.47 -5.65 3.46
N ALA A 45 -8.24 -6.07 3.15
CA ALA A 45 -7.96 -7.10 2.15
C ALA A 45 -8.52 -8.48 2.56
N ILE A 46 -8.39 -8.86 3.84
CA ILE A 46 -8.99 -10.11 4.37
C ILE A 46 -10.51 -10.03 4.31
N GLY A 47 -11.12 -8.90 4.64
CA GLY A 47 -12.56 -8.68 4.51
C GLY A 47 -13.03 -8.79 3.06
N CYS A 48 -12.29 -8.18 2.13
CA CYS A 48 -12.54 -8.28 0.69
C CYS A 48 -12.55 -9.76 0.24
N TYR A 49 -11.54 -10.53 0.65
CA TYR A 49 -11.47 -11.96 0.37
C TYR A 49 -12.62 -12.75 1.04
N ALA A 50 -13.01 -12.42 2.27
CA ALA A 50 -14.14 -13.06 2.92
C ALA A 50 -15.45 -12.85 2.13
N CYS A 51 -15.69 -11.65 1.61
CA CYS A 51 -16.82 -11.40 0.71
C CYS A 51 -16.69 -12.14 -0.64
N ALA A 52 -15.47 -12.28 -1.18
CA ALA A 52 -15.24 -13.11 -2.37
C ALA A 52 -15.50 -14.60 -2.12
N VAL A 53 -15.27 -15.11 -0.90
CA VAL A 53 -15.66 -16.47 -0.52
C VAL A 53 -17.19 -16.61 -0.47
N VAL A 54 -17.91 -15.60 0.01
CA VAL A 54 -19.38 -15.59 -0.02
C VAL A 54 -19.88 -15.68 -1.47
N TRP A 55 -19.32 -14.87 -2.37
CA TRP A 55 -19.62 -14.96 -3.81
C TRP A 55 -19.35 -16.37 -4.37
N ALA A 56 -18.21 -16.96 -4.02
CA ALA A 56 -17.84 -18.31 -4.46
C ALA A 56 -18.76 -19.43 -3.95
N VAL A 57 -19.60 -19.14 -2.96
CA VAL A 57 -20.66 -20.05 -2.48
C VAL A 57 -22.00 -19.72 -3.14
N GLU A 58 -22.35 -18.44 -3.27
CA GLU A 58 -23.59 -17.97 -3.89
C GLU A 58 -23.69 -18.37 -5.37
N THR A 59 -22.60 -18.19 -6.14
CA THR A 59 -22.59 -18.46 -7.58
C THR A 59 -22.87 -19.94 -7.92
N PRO A 60 -22.20 -20.94 -7.31
CA PRO A 60 -22.55 -22.35 -7.50
C PRO A 60 -24.01 -22.69 -7.13
N LEU A 61 -24.53 -22.15 -6.02
CA LEU A 61 -25.92 -22.35 -5.63
C LEU A 61 -26.88 -21.80 -6.70
N TRP A 62 -26.53 -20.69 -7.33
CA TRP A 62 -27.31 -20.10 -8.40
C TRP A 62 -27.22 -20.91 -9.71
N ILE A 63 -26.04 -21.41 -10.06
CA ILE A 63 -25.82 -22.32 -11.21
C ILE A 63 -26.69 -23.57 -11.09
N ILE A 64 -26.69 -24.21 -9.92
CA ILE A 64 -27.47 -25.44 -9.66
C ILE A 64 -28.97 -25.17 -9.77
N ASN A 65 -29.43 -23.95 -9.44
CA ASN A 65 -30.83 -23.56 -9.55
C ASN A 65 -31.26 -23.10 -10.95
N GLY A 66 -30.37 -23.11 -11.94
CA GLY A 66 -30.72 -22.89 -13.34
C GLY A 66 -30.08 -21.68 -14.02
N LEU A 67 -29.10 -21.00 -13.39
CA LEU A 67 -28.33 -19.95 -14.07
C LEU A 67 -27.57 -20.53 -15.28
N GLY A 68 -27.66 -19.85 -16.44
CA GLY A 68 -27.00 -20.28 -17.68
C GLY A 68 -27.75 -21.35 -18.49
N LEU A 69 -29.00 -21.65 -18.14
CA LEU A 69 -29.95 -22.43 -18.94
C LEU A 69 -31.00 -21.48 -19.56
N HIS A 70 -31.57 -21.85 -20.71
CA HIS A 70 -32.72 -21.13 -21.27
C HIS A 70 -33.95 -21.35 -20.39
N ALA A 71 -34.84 -20.35 -20.34
CA ALA A 71 -36.04 -20.42 -19.50
C ALA A 71 -36.96 -21.60 -19.87
N LYS A 72 -36.91 -22.04 -21.13
CA LYS A 72 -37.68 -23.18 -21.66
C LYS A 72 -37.19 -24.54 -21.17
N ASP A 73 -35.92 -24.63 -20.77
CA ASP A 73 -35.29 -25.88 -20.33
C ASP A 73 -35.41 -26.08 -18.80
N ILE A 74 -36.02 -25.13 -18.09
CA ILE A 74 -36.23 -25.20 -16.65
C ILE A 74 -37.64 -25.73 -16.38
N ASP A 75 -37.74 -26.97 -15.88
CA ASP A 75 -38.97 -27.76 -15.65
C ASP A 75 -39.84 -27.25 -14.47
N ARG A 76 -39.92 -25.93 -14.26
CA ARG A 76 -40.61 -25.30 -13.12
C ARG A 76 -41.48 -24.15 -13.61
N ASP A 77 -42.54 -23.83 -12.85
CA ASP A 77 -43.37 -22.65 -13.07
C ASP A 77 -42.50 -21.40 -13.33
N ILE A 78 -42.67 -20.78 -14.50
CA ILE A 78 -41.83 -19.66 -14.98
C ILE A 78 -41.78 -18.51 -13.95
N LEU A 79 -42.92 -18.19 -13.32
CA LEU A 79 -43.00 -17.16 -12.29
C LEU A 79 -42.21 -17.52 -11.02
N LYS A 80 -42.21 -18.79 -10.62
CA LYS A 80 -41.48 -19.28 -9.44
C LYS A 80 -39.98 -19.37 -9.72
N THR A 81 -39.60 -19.77 -10.94
CA THR A 81 -38.21 -19.77 -11.38
C THR A 81 -37.65 -18.36 -11.42
N ASN A 82 -38.34 -17.42 -12.06
CA ASN A 82 -37.87 -16.04 -12.17
C ASN A 82 -37.77 -15.35 -10.81
N SER A 83 -38.65 -15.67 -9.86
CA SER A 83 -38.57 -15.12 -8.50
C SER A 83 -37.37 -15.63 -7.72
N ILE A 84 -37.05 -16.92 -7.83
CA ILE A 84 -35.82 -17.49 -7.27
C ILE A 84 -34.59 -16.86 -7.92
N MET A 85 -34.59 -16.68 -9.25
CA MET A 85 -33.46 -16.03 -9.96
C MET A 85 -33.25 -14.59 -9.50
N MET A 86 -34.32 -13.81 -9.37
CA MET A 86 -34.25 -12.42 -8.87
C MET A 86 -33.80 -12.33 -7.42
N HIS A 87 -34.13 -13.33 -6.59
CA HIS A 87 -33.64 -13.40 -5.21
C HIS A 87 -32.12 -13.59 -5.15
N TYR A 88 -31.58 -14.52 -5.95
CA TYR A 88 -30.13 -14.69 -6.07
C TYR A 88 -29.44 -13.46 -6.68
N LEU A 89 -30.04 -12.84 -7.69
CA LEU A 89 -29.54 -11.59 -8.29
C LEU A 89 -29.45 -10.45 -7.25
N PHE A 90 -30.43 -10.35 -6.36
CA PHE A 90 -30.41 -9.36 -5.29
C PHE A 90 -29.25 -9.61 -4.31
N ALA A 91 -29.09 -10.86 -3.85
CA ALA A 91 -28.04 -11.23 -2.89
C ALA A 91 -26.64 -10.99 -3.48
N ILE A 92 -26.41 -11.47 -4.70
CA ILE A 92 -25.10 -11.39 -5.36
C ILE A 92 -24.70 -9.94 -5.66
N GLU A 93 -25.66 -9.06 -5.98
CA GLU A 93 -25.41 -7.62 -6.16
C GLU A 93 -24.90 -6.95 -4.87
N GLN A 94 -25.44 -7.35 -3.71
CA GLN A 94 -24.96 -6.82 -2.43
C GLN A 94 -23.52 -7.29 -2.17
N THR A 95 -23.28 -8.59 -2.32
CA THR A 95 -21.95 -9.19 -2.15
C THR A 95 -20.91 -8.53 -3.06
N TYR A 96 -21.23 -8.33 -4.34
CA TYR A 96 -20.40 -7.58 -5.29
C TYR A 96 -20.02 -6.20 -4.74
N THR A 97 -21.02 -5.43 -4.32
CA THR A 97 -20.84 -4.05 -3.87
C THR A 97 -19.91 -3.99 -2.64
N PHE A 98 -20.01 -4.95 -1.73
CA PHE A 98 -19.10 -5.06 -0.58
C PHE A 98 -17.66 -5.41 -0.99
N VAL A 99 -17.46 -6.35 -1.92
CA VAL A 99 -16.11 -6.69 -2.42
C VAL A 99 -15.45 -5.47 -3.04
N VAL A 100 -16.15 -4.77 -3.94
CA VAL A 100 -15.65 -3.56 -4.60
C VAL A 100 -15.28 -2.49 -3.56
N TYR A 101 -16.16 -2.25 -2.57
CA TYR A 101 -15.89 -1.27 -1.52
C TYR A 101 -14.65 -1.63 -0.69
N LEU A 102 -14.55 -2.87 -0.21
CA LEU A 102 -13.43 -3.32 0.63
C LEU A 102 -12.10 -3.31 -0.13
N ALA A 103 -12.12 -3.61 -1.44
CA ALA A 103 -10.96 -3.47 -2.30
C ALA A 103 -10.49 -2.01 -2.39
N LYS A 104 -11.42 -1.06 -2.63
CA LYS A 104 -11.14 0.38 -2.65
C LYS A 104 -10.57 0.86 -1.31
N VAL A 105 -11.15 0.45 -0.20
CA VAL A 105 -10.68 0.79 1.16
C VAL A 105 -9.28 0.24 1.41
N SER A 106 -9.01 -1.02 1.06
CA SER A 106 -7.67 -1.62 1.20
C SER A 106 -6.61 -0.84 0.42
N LEU A 107 -6.90 -0.49 -0.83
CA LEU A 107 -5.99 0.29 -1.68
C LEU A 107 -5.70 1.68 -1.09
N LEU A 108 -6.74 2.35 -0.59
CA LEU A 108 -6.63 3.68 -0.04
C LEU A 108 -5.85 3.71 1.28
N LEU A 109 -6.06 2.72 2.14
CA LEU A 109 -5.30 2.53 3.37
C LEU A 109 -3.83 2.18 3.07
N PHE A 110 -3.59 1.40 2.01
CA PHE A 110 -2.24 1.15 1.53
C PHE A 110 -1.54 2.45 1.08
N TYR A 111 -2.22 3.31 0.32
CA TYR A 111 -1.69 4.61 -0.09
C TYR A 111 -1.42 5.54 1.10
N TRP A 112 -2.33 5.55 2.08
CA TRP A 112 -2.14 6.31 3.32
C TRP A 112 -0.88 5.89 4.07
N ARG A 113 -0.63 4.59 4.15
CA ARG A 113 0.57 4.02 4.77
C ARG A 113 1.84 4.36 4.00
N MET A 114 1.79 4.25 2.68
CA MET A 114 2.96 4.46 1.81
C MET A 114 3.44 5.91 1.81
N PHE A 115 2.51 6.87 1.85
CA PHE A 115 2.81 8.30 1.70
C PHE A 115 2.69 9.10 3.00
N ARG A 116 3.05 8.48 4.13
CA ARG A 116 2.89 9.04 5.49
C ARG A 116 3.49 10.45 5.70
N ILE A 117 4.41 10.87 4.82
CA ILE A 117 5.20 12.10 4.91
C ILE A 117 4.52 13.32 4.23
N THR A 118 3.50 13.12 3.38
CA THR A 118 2.89 14.24 2.60
C THR A 118 1.44 14.54 2.98
N ASN A 119 0.95 15.72 2.58
CA ASN A 119 -0.43 16.21 2.81
C ASN A 119 -1.53 15.39 2.08
N ILE A 120 -1.21 14.19 1.60
CA ILE A 120 -2.14 13.28 0.90
C ILE A 120 -3.26 12.77 1.79
N LYS A 121 -3.13 12.89 3.12
CA LYS A 121 -4.12 12.44 4.10
C LYS A 121 -5.51 13.00 3.82
N ILE A 122 -5.60 14.27 3.43
CA ILE A 122 -6.89 14.93 3.12
C ILE A 122 -7.55 14.24 1.92
N ALA A 123 -6.78 13.99 0.86
CA ALA A 123 -7.27 13.33 -0.35
C ALA A 123 -7.68 11.86 -0.10
N VAL A 124 -6.91 11.14 0.73
CA VAL A 124 -7.27 9.78 1.18
C VAL A 124 -8.57 9.80 1.96
N TYR A 125 -8.72 10.66 2.97
CA TYR A 125 -9.95 10.73 3.76
C TYR A 125 -11.16 11.16 2.91
N SER A 126 -10.98 12.11 1.97
CA SER A 126 -12.07 12.50 1.07
C SER A 126 -12.50 11.35 0.15
N LEU A 127 -11.56 10.60 -0.41
CA LEU A 127 -11.87 9.44 -1.25
C LEU A 127 -12.48 8.29 -0.46
N LEU A 128 -12.08 8.10 0.80
CA LEU A 128 -12.68 7.12 1.70
C LEU A 128 -14.14 7.48 1.98
N GLY A 129 -14.39 8.77 2.25
CA GLY A 129 -15.74 9.30 2.45
C GLY A 129 -16.61 9.14 1.21
N LEU A 130 -16.10 9.51 0.02
CA LEU A 130 -16.81 9.35 -1.24
C LEU A 130 -17.10 7.86 -1.56
N SER A 131 -16.14 6.97 -1.33
CA SER A 131 -16.33 5.53 -1.52
C SER A 131 -17.36 4.95 -0.55
N THR A 132 -17.42 5.46 0.69
CA THR A 132 -18.40 5.02 1.69
C THR A 132 -19.79 5.56 1.36
N LEU A 133 -19.89 6.81 0.91
CA LEU A 133 -21.14 7.39 0.41
C LEU A 133 -21.67 6.60 -0.78
N TRP A 134 -20.79 6.21 -1.71
CA TRP A 134 -21.15 5.37 -2.85
C TRP A 134 -21.68 3.99 -2.41
N LEU A 135 -21.03 3.33 -1.45
CA LEU A 135 -21.53 2.08 -0.87
C LEU A 135 -22.94 2.28 -0.31
N VAL A 136 -23.14 3.27 0.56
CA VAL A 136 -24.44 3.54 1.18
C VAL A 136 -25.51 3.83 0.12
N ALA A 137 -25.19 4.66 -0.89
CA ALA A 137 -26.11 4.95 -1.98
C ALA A 137 -26.49 3.70 -2.77
N ARG A 138 -25.52 2.83 -3.11
CA ARG A 138 -25.78 1.57 -3.81
C ARG A 138 -26.64 0.62 -3.00
N LEU A 139 -26.37 0.46 -1.69
CA LEU A 139 -27.17 -0.38 -0.80
C LEU A 139 -28.60 0.16 -0.65
N VAL A 140 -28.74 1.47 -0.39
CA VAL A 140 -30.06 2.10 -0.21
C VAL A 140 -30.87 2.01 -1.49
N VAL A 141 -30.35 2.48 -2.63
CA VAL A 141 -31.10 2.46 -3.89
C VAL A 141 -31.33 1.03 -4.39
N GLY A 142 -30.35 0.14 -4.20
CA GLY A 142 -30.47 -1.27 -4.56
C GLY A 142 -31.53 -2.02 -3.75
N THR A 143 -31.72 -1.66 -2.47
CA THR A 143 -32.75 -2.26 -1.60
C THR A 143 -34.14 -1.67 -1.84
N ILE A 144 -34.27 -0.36 -2.08
CA ILE A 144 -35.57 0.33 -2.24
C ILE A 144 -36.07 0.37 -3.69
N GLN A 145 -35.57 -0.50 -4.58
CA GLN A 145 -36.01 -0.54 -5.98
C GLN A 145 -37.54 -0.72 -6.10
N CYS A 146 -38.12 -1.53 -5.21
CA CYS A 146 -39.56 -1.73 -5.07
C CYS A 146 -39.99 -1.67 -3.60
N LEU A 147 -41.20 -1.18 -3.38
CA LEU A 147 -41.86 -1.13 -2.07
C LEU A 147 -43.18 -1.92 -2.15
N PRO A 148 -43.34 -3.00 -1.37
CA PRO A 148 -42.38 -3.59 -0.43
C PRO A 148 -41.16 -4.21 -1.12
N VAL A 149 -40.00 -4.22 -0.46
CA VAL A 149 -38.73 -4.76 -1.00
C VAL A 149 -38.87 -6.19 -1.51
N LYS A 150 -39.75 -6.99 -0.88
CA LYS A 150 -40.07 -8.35 -1.31
C LYS A 150 -40.60 -8.44 -2.74
N ALA A 151 -41.28 -7.41 -3.24
CA ALA A 151 -41.79 -7.36 -4.59
C ALA A 151 -40.70 -7.26 -5.67
N PHE A 152 -39.45 -6.98 -5.27
CA PHE A 152 -38.31 -7.05 -6.20
C PHE A 152 -38.08 -8.49 -6.68
N TRP A 153 -38.09 -9.47 -5.76
CA TRP A 153 -37.88 -10.87 -6.10
C TRP A 153 -39.17 -11.68 -6.20
N GLU A 154 -40.24 -11.33 -5.49
CA GLU A 154 -41.55 -11.97 -5.63
C GLU A 154 -42.37 -11.29 -6.74
N LEU A 155 -42.16 -11.75 -7.98
CA LEU A 155 -42.84 -11.24 -9.17
C LEU A 155 -44.38 -11.28 -9.08
N SER A 156 -44.94 -12.19 -8.29
CA SER A 156 -46.38 -12.27 -8.03
C SER A 156 -46.94 -11.05 -7.29
N MET A 157 -46.13 -10.36 -6.49
CA MET A 157 -46.53 -9.15 -5.74
C MET A 157 -46.27 -7.85 -6.52
N ARG A 158 -45.58 -7.94 -7.66
CA ARG A 158 -45.19 -6.77 -8.47
C ARG A 158 -46.36 -5.93 -8.99
N PRO A 159 -47.54 -6.49 -9.36
CA PRO A 159 -48.68 -5.69 -9.82
C PRO A 159 -49.23 -4.71 -8.78
N GLU A 160 -49.06 -5.02 -7.49
CA GLU A 160 -49.56 -4.21 -6.36
C GLU A 160 -48.44 -3.37 -5.71
N ALA A 161 -47.19 -3.54 -6.16
CA ALA A 161 -46.03 -2.87 -5.60
C ALA A 161 -45.71 -1.56 -6.31
N ASN A 162 -45.23 -0.58 -5.54
CA ASN A 162 -44.72 0.66 -6.10
C ASN A 162 -43.20 0.50 -6.32
N CYS A 163 -42.75 0.54 -7.57
CA CYS A 163 -41.32 0.52 -7.92
C CYS A 163 -40.90 1.91 -8.44
N PRO A 164 -40.53 2.84 -7.54
CA PRO A 164 -40.24 4.22 -7.91
C PRO A 164 -38.89 4.40 -8.62
N VAL A 165 -38.01 3.40 -8.57
CA VAL A 165 -36.67 3.47 -9.15
C VAL A 165 -36.71 2.98 -10.59
N GLU A 166 -36.45 3.88 -11.53
CA GLU A 166 -36.22 3.50 -12.93
C GLU A 166 -34.85 2.79 -13.07
N THR A 167 -34.88 1.48 -13.35
CA THR A 167 -33.68 0.65 -13.52
C THR A 167 -32.64 1.27 -14.47
N PRO A 168 -33.01 1.82 -15.65
CA PRO A 168 -32.01 2.41 -16.56
C PRO A 168 -31.27 3.62 -15.97
N LYS A 169 -32.00 4.50 -15.26
CA LYS A 169 -31.40 5.68 -14.60
C LYS A 169 -30.48 5.27 -13.46
N TYR A 170 -30.90 4.28 -12.68
CA TYR A 170 -30.08 3.71 -11.60
C TYR A 170 -28.78 3.11 -12.13
N VAL A 171 -28.86 2.26 -13.16
CA VAL A 171 -27.70 1.62 -13.77
C VAL A 171 -26.74 2.66 -14.35
N PHE A 172 -27.25 3.65 -15.07
CA PHE A 172 -26.43 4.73 -15.63
C PHE A 172 -25.71 5.54 -14.55
N GLY A 173 -26.40 5.93 -13.47
CA GLY A 173 -25.78 6.63 -12.35
C GLY A 173 -24.75 5.78 -11.59
N SER A 174 -25.03 4.49 -11.45
CA SER A 174 -24.12 3.52 -10.84
C SER A 174 -22.82 3.39 -11.64
N ILE A 175 -22.91 3.26 -12.96
CA ILE A 175 -21.76 3.17 -13.88
C ILE A 175 -20.88 4.40 -13.77
N ILE A 176 -21.46 5.59 -13.91
CA ILE A 176 -20.71 6.85 -13.92
C ILE A 176 -19.99 7.06 -12.58
N SER A 177 -20.71 6.87 -11.47
CA SER A 177 -20.13 7.04 -10.15
C SER A 177 -19.02 6.02 -9.87
N HIS A 178 -19.19 4.78 -10.33
CA HIS A 178 -18.17 3.74 -10.19
C HIS A 178 -16.87 4.10 -10.91
N ILE A 179 -16.95 4.45 -12.20
CA ILE A 179 -15.80 4.84 -13.03
C ILE A 179 -15.11 6.09 -12.50
N LEU A 180 -15.89 7.08 -12.08
CA LEU A 180 -15.36 8.33 -11.54
C LEU A 180 -14.52 8.07 -10.28
N LEU A 181 -15.02 7.22 -9.38
CA LEU A 181 -14.28 6.84 -8.17
C LEU A 181 -12.98 6.11 -8.52
N ASP A 182 -13.00 5.16 -9.44
CA ASP A 182 -11.78 4.42 -9.80
C ASP A 182 -10.74 5.32 -10.49
N PHE A 183 -11.20 6.23 -11.35
CA PHE A 183 -10.32 7.21 -11.97
C PHE A 183 -9.64 8.10 -10.91
N LEU A 184 -10.40 8.60 -9.93
CA LEU A 184 -9.85 9.41 -8.84
C LEU A 184 -8.82 8.64 -8.00
N MET A 185 -9.11 7.37 -7.70
CA MET A 185 -8.20 6.47 -6.97
C MET A 185 -6.91 6.23 -7.74
N MET A 186 -6.99 6.09 -9.06
CA MET A 186 -5.85 5.86 -9.95
C MET A 186 -4.97 7.11 -10.12
N VAL A 187 -5.57 8.30 -10.15
CA VAL A 187 -4.85 9.57 -10.29
C VAL A 187 -4.05 9.92 -9.03
N LEU A 188 -4.57 9.57 -7.85
CA LEU A 188 -3.96 9.87 -6.55
C LEU A 188 -2.46 9.48 -6.47
N PRO A 189 -2.05 8.22 -6.74
CA PRO A 189 -0.65 7.83 -6.68
C PRO A 189 0.21 8.49 -7.77
N VAL A 190 -0.34 8.77 -8.95
CA VAL A 190 0.39 9.36 -10.08
C VAL A 190 0.83 10.79 -9.76
N ILE A 191 -0.07 11.61 -9.23
CA ILE A 191 0.24 12.98 -8.81
C ILE A 191 1.36 12.96 -7.76
N GLN A 192 1.26 12.02 -6.82
CA GLN A 192 2.19 11.95 -5.71
C GLN A 192 3.60 11.51 -6.13
N ILE A 193 3.71 10.59 -7.09
CA ILE A 193 5.01 10.17 -7.65
C ILE A 193 5.67 11.30 -8.42
N LYS A 194 4.91 12.12 -9.15
CA LYS A 194 5.49 13.27 -9.87
C LYS A 194 6.12 14.28 -8.90
N ARG A 195 5.59 14.39 -7.68
CA ARG A 195 6.12 15.31 -6.65
C ARG A 195 7.26 14.72 -5.82
N LEU A 196 7.39 13.39 -5.74
CA LEU A 196 8.35 12.73 -4.86
C LEU A 196 9.34 11.89 -5.67
N GLN A 197 10.64 12.23 -5.59
CA GLN A 197 11.72 11.50 -6.28
C GLN A 197 11.91 10.10 -5.68
N LEU A 198 11.03 9.16 -6.05
CA LEU A 198 11.14 7.78 -5.61
C LEU A 198 12.16 7.00 -6.46
N PRO A 199 12.88 6.02 -5.87
CA PRO A 199 13.77 5.13 -6.59
C PRO A 199 13.00 4.35 -7.69
N LEU A 200 13.66 4.09 -8.82
CA LEU A 200 13.05 3.50 -10.02
C LEU A 200 12.26 2.21 -9.74
N ILE A 201 12.73 1.40 -8.78
CA ILE A 201 12.08 0.14 -8.39
C ILE A 201 10.70 0.36 -7.74
N GLN A 202 10.49 1.46 -7.01
CA GLN A 202 9.19 1.81 -6.42
C GLN A 202 8.25 2.40 -7.46
N LYS A 203 8.80 3.13 -8.45
CA LYS A 203 8.03 3.62 -9.60
C LYS A 203 7.43 2.47 -10.41
N PHE A 204 8.18 1.38 -10.61
CA PHE A 204 7.66 0.19 -11.32
C PHE A 204 6.49 -0.47 -10.59
N GLY A 205 6.57 -0.60 -9.26
CA GLY A 205 5.46 -1.16 -8.46
C GLY A 205 4.17 -0.36 -8.60
N VAL A 206 4.27 0.97 -8.66
CA VAL A 206 3.08 1.82 -8.83
C VAL A 206 2.58 1.82 -10.28
N LEU A 207 3.47 1.71 -11.27
CA LEU A 207 3.07 1.49 -12.66
C LEU A 207 2.26 0.19 -12.80
N LEU A 208 2.70 -0.89 -12.14
CA LEU A 208 1.97 -2.16 -12.14
C LEU A 208 0.58 -2.00 -11.51
N MET A 209 0.48 -1.30 -10.37
CA MET A 209 -0.82 -1.00 -9.75
C MET A 209 -1.73 -0.19 -10.65
N PHE A 210 -1.18 0.77 -11.41
CA PHE A 210 -1.93 1.57 -12.38
C PHE A 210 -2.47 0.69 -13.51
N VAL A 211 -1.64 -0.17 -14.09
CA VAL A 211 -2.07 -1.09 -15.17
C VAL A 211 -3.18 -2.01 -14.68
N PHE A 212 -3.01 -2.65 -13.51
CA PHE A 212 -4.08 -3.48 -12.93
C PHE A 212 -5.35 -2.67 -12.62
N GLY A 213 -5.20 -1.44 -12.09
CA GLY A 213 -6.33 -0.54 -11.88
C GLY A 213 -7.10 -0.24 -13.17
N THR A 214 -6.40 0.09 -14.26
CA THR A 214 -7.05 0.32 -15.57
C THR A 214 -7.75 -0.92 -16.11
N LEU A 215 -7.14 -2.10 -15.96
CA LEU A 215 -7.75 -3.36 -16.41
C LEU A 215 -9.04 -3.67 -15.65
N ILE A 216 -9.03 -3.47 -14.32
CA ILE A 216 -10.22 -3.65 -13.47
C ILE A 216 -11.32 -2.68 -13.89
N CYS A 217 -10.99 -1.41 -14.15
CA CYS A 217 -11.96 -0.41 -14.62
C CYS A 217 -12.64 -0.84 -15.93
N ILE A 218 -11.86 -1.39 -16.87
CA ILE A 218 -12.39 -1.86 -18.17
C ILE A 218 -13.32 -3.06 -17.94
N ILE A 219 -12.93 -4.01 -17.10
CA ILE A 219 -13.75 -5.17 -16.80
C ILE A 219 -15.06 -4.74 -16.12
N GLY A 220 -15.00 -3.84 -15.14
CA GLY A 220 -16.20 -3.30 -14.49
C GLY A 220 -17.11 -2.52 -15.44
N LEU A 221 -16.55 -1.83 -16.43
CA LEU A 221 -17.34 -1.22 -17.49
C LEU A 221 -18.07 -2.28 -18.33
N VAL A 222 -17.40 -3.38 -18.70
CA VAL A 222 -18.02 -4.49 -19.43
C VAL A 222 -19.16 -5.12 -18.62
N VAL A 223 -18.94 -5.39 -17.33
CA VAL A 223 -19.97 -5.92 -16.43
C VAL A 223 -21.18 -5.01 -16.37
N ALA A 224 -20.95 -3.70 -16.22
CA ALA A 224 -22.04 -2.77 -16.03
C ALA A 224 -22.81 -2.49 -17.34
N ILE A 225 -22.13 -2.49 -18.50
CA ILE A 225 -22.80 -2.46 -19.82
C ILE A 225 -23.60 -3.76 -20.05
N ALA A 226 -23.01 -4.92 -19.72
CA ALA A 226 -23.70 -6.21 -19.85
C ALA A 226 -24.98 -6.24 -19.01
N GLY A 227 -24.92 -5.76 -17.76
CA GLY A 227 -26.10 -5.60 -16.90
C GLY A 227 -27.13 -4.59 -17.42
N ALA A 228 -26.68 -3.49 -18.04
CA ALA A 228 -27.58 -2.46 -18.60
C ALA A 228 -28.37 -2.96 -19.82
N ASN A 229 -27.80 -3.90 -20.59
CA ASN A 229 -28.43 -4.44 -21.79
C ASN A 229 -29.45 -5.56 -21.50
N ILE A 230 -29.59 -5.98 -20.25
CA ILE A 230 -30.61 -6.96 -19.86
C ILE A 230 -31.96 -6.25 -19.87
N ALA A 231 -32.76 -6.53 -20.90
CA ALA A 231 -34.13 -6.03 -20.98
C ALA A 231 -34.94 -6.60 -19.81
N ALA A 232 -35.69 -5.74 -19.10
CA ALA A 232 -36.56 -6.14 -18.00
C ALA A 232 -37.66 -7.15 -18.40
N ASP A 233 -37.83 -7.37 -19.71
CA ASP A 233 -38.82 -8.25 -20.35
C ASP A 233 -38.17 -9.40 -21.14
N SER A 234 -36.87 -9.67 -20.93
CA SER A 234 -36.22 -10.77 -21.65
C SER A 234 -36.79 -12.12 -21.19
N THR A 235 -37.23 -12.91 -22.16
CA THR A 235 -37.83 -14.24 -21.93
C THR A 235 -36.80 -15.25 -21.40
N ASP A 236 -35.50 -14.95 -21.51
CA ASP A 236 -34.38 -15.79 -21.10
C ASP A 236 -33.43 -15.06 -20.12
N LEU A 237 -33.98 -14.47 -19.06
CA LEU A 237 -33.24 -13.77 -18.00
C LEU A 237 -32.01 -14.55 -17.49
N SER A 238 -32.16 -15.87 -17.25
CA SER A 238 -31.08 -16.74 -16.75
C SER A 238 -29.91 -16.89 -17.73
N TRP A 239 -30.16 -16.79 -19.04
CA TRP A 239 -29.15 -16.92 -20.09
C TRP A 239 -28.38 -15.62 -20.31
N ASP A 240 -29.08 -14.48 -20.25
CA ASP A 240 -28.49 -13.15 -20.39
C ASP A 240 -27.66 -12.78 -19.16
N LEU A 241 -28.13 -13.14 -17.96
CA LEU A 241 -27.40 -12.92 -16.72
C LEU A 241 -26.08 -13.70 -16.66
N ALA A 242 -26.01 -14.88 -17.27
CA ALA A 242 -24.84 -15.74 -17.18
C ALA A 242 -23.55 -15.03 -17.61
N ASP A 243 -23.59 -14.24 -18.68
CA ASP A 243 -22.39 -13.51 -19.16
C ASP A 243 -21.99 -12.41 -18.19
N THR A 244 -22.97 -11.67 -17.66
CA THR A 244 -22.74 -10.63 -16.64
C THR A 244 -22.11 -11.23 -15.37
N ILE A 245 -22.57 -12.41 -14.94
CA ILE A 245 -22.02 -13.10 -13.76
C ILE A 245 -20.61 -13.63 -14.02
N ILE A 246 -20.32 -14.15 -15.21
CA ILE A 246 -18.95 -14.56 -15.59
C ILE A 246 -18.00 -13.36 -15.46
N TRP A 247 -18.34 -12.22 -16.07
CA TRP A 247 -17.49 -11.03 -16.01
C TRP A 247 -17.39 -10.46 -14.60
N GLY A 248 -18.49 -10.42 -13.84
CA GLY A 248 -18.50 -9.96 -12.45
C GLY A 248 -17.62 -10.83 -11.54
N THR A 249 -17.64 -12.15 -11.74
CA THR A 249 -16.79 -13.11 -11.04
C THR A 249 -15.31 -12.88 -11.32
N ILE A 250 -14.96 -12.59 -12.59
CA ILE A 250 -13.59 -12.23 -12.95
C ILE A 250 -13.18 -10.92 -12.26
N GLU A 251 -14.06 -9.93 -12.24
CA GLU A 251 -13.81 -8.61 -11.65
C GLU A 251 -13.52 -8.70 -10.14
N ILE A 252 -14.39 -9.35 -9.37
CA ILE A 252 -14.24 -9.42 -7.90
C ILE A 252 -12.99 -10.18 -7.47
N ASN A 253 -12.60 -11.22 -8.22
CA ASN A 253 -11.38 -11.97 -7.97
C ASN A 253 -10.14 -11.15 -8.36
N LEU A 254 -10.19 -10.41 -9.47
CA LEU A 254 -9.12 -9.51 -9.87
C LEU A 254 -8.94 -8.33 -8.90
N LEU A 255 -10.04 -7.79 -8.38
CA LEU A 255 -10.04 -6.80 -7.30
C LEU A 255 -9.30 -7.35 -6.08
N THR A 256 -9.64 -8.57 -5.65
CA THR A 256 -8.98 -9.24 -4.52
C THR A 256 -7.48 -9.43 -4.77
N VAL A 257 -7.09 -9.89 -5.96
CA VAL A 257 -5.68 -10.01 -6.38
C VAL A 257 -4.98 -8.64 -6.33
N SER A 258 -5.64 -7.59 -6.83
CA SER A 258 -5.07 -6.24 -6.90
C SER A 258 -4.78 -5.63 -5.54
N THR A 259 -5.61 -5.92 -4.53
CA THR A 259 -5.35 -5.48 -3.15
C THR A 259 -4.04 -6.06 -2.61
N SER A 260 -3.63 -7.24 -3.09
CA SER A 260 -2.45 -7.96 -2.60
C SER A 260 -1.16 -7.56 -3.32
N LEU A 261 -1.24 -7.11 -4.58
CA LEU A 261 -0.09 -6.67 -5.39
C LEU A 261 0.91 -5.74 -4.67
N PRO A 262 0.50 -4.64 -4.01
CA PRO A 262 1.46 -3.72 -3.40
C PRO A 262 2.29 -4.33 -2.27
N THR A 263 1.76 -5.37 -1.63
CA THR A 263 2.37 -6.04 -0.47
C THR A 263 3.13 -7.30 -0.83
N ILE A 264 2.99 -7.83 -2.05
CA ILE A 264 3.61 -9.08 -2.50
C ILE A 264 5.10 -8.92 -2.83
N ARG A 265 5.59 -7.70 -3.05
CA ARG A 265 6.98 -7.43 -3.45
C ARG A 265 8.05 -8.20 -2.63
N PRO A 266 8.06 -8.20 -1.28
CA PRO A 266 9.05 -8.96 -0.52
C PRO A 266 8.88 -10.47 -0.64
N ALA A 267 7.66 -10.99 -0.72
CA ALA A 267 7.40 -12.42 -0.90
C ALA A 267 7.88 -12.92 -2.27
N CYS A 268 7.66 -12.13 -3.34
CA CYS A 268 8.12 -12.49 -4.68
C CYS A 268 9.66 -12.56 -4.75
N LEU A 269 10.38 -11.64 -4.11
CA LEU A 269 11.84 -11.69 -4.01
C LEU A 269 12.34 -12.91 -3.20
N TYR A 270 11.64 -13.25 -2.12
CA TYR A 270 11.97 -14.42 -1.31
C TYR A 270 11.75 -15.74 -2.06
N PHE A 271 10.64 -15.89 -2.78
CA PHE A 271 10.39 -17.07 -3.61
C PHE A 271 11.29 -17.12 -4.85
N GLY A 272 11.54 -16.00 -5.53
CA GLY A 272 12.45 -15.94 -6.68
C GLY A 272 13.88 -16.36 -6.32
N SER A 273 14.37 -15.93 -5.15
CA SER A 273 15.68 -16.37 -4.64
C SER A 273 15.71 -17.84 -4.23
N LYS A 274 14.61 -18.40 -3.69
CA LYS A 274 14.50 -19.83 -3.37
C LYS A 274 14.33 -20.74 -4.59
N LEU A 275 13.67 -20.26 -5.64
CA LEU A 275 13.36 -21.03 -6.84
C LEU A 275 14.47 -20.94 -7.91
N GLY A 276 15.59 -20.29 -7.59
CA GLY A 276 16.70 -20.11 -8.54
C GLY A 276 16.39 -19.14 -9.68
N ILE A 277 15.22 -18.48 -9.67
CA ILE A 277 14.89 -17.35 -10.54
C ILE A 277 15.61 -16.12 -9.95
N ALA A 278 16.93 -16.17 -9.96
CA ALA A 278 17.75 -15.00 -9.80
C ALA A 278 17.48 -14.11 -11.01
N THR A 279 16.56 -13.16 -10.87
CA THR A 279 16.78 -11.90 -11.58
C THR A 279 18.06 -11.34 -10.99
N THR A 280 19.15 -11.49 -11.73
CA THR A 280 20.44 -10.87 -11.49
C THR A 280 20.26 -9.36 -11.58
N SER A 281 19.60 -8.78 -10.59
CA SER A 281 19.74 -7.37 -10.23
C SER A 281 20.55 -7.39 -8.95
N SER A 282 21.84 -7.69 -9.12
CA SER A 282 22.88 -7.42 -8.16
C SER A 282 22.86 -5.93 -7.83
N ILE A 283 22.08 -5.56 -6.82
CA ILE A 283 22.37 -4.36 -6.03
C ILE A 283 23.38 -4.81 -4.99
N THR A 284 24.66 -4.61 -5.33
CA THR A 284 25.65 -4.30 -4.30
C THR A 284 26.13 -2.89 -4.58
N ALA A 285 25.44 -1.94 -3.94
CA ALA A 285 26.10 -0.74 -3.47
C ALA A 285 27.15 -1.18 -2.44
N ASN A 286 28.42 -1.22 -2.85
CA ASN A 286 29.60 -0.94 -2.03
C ASN A 286 30.86 -1.11 -2.89
N SER A 287 31.23 -0.05 -3.60
CA SER A 287 32.64 0.22 -3.94
C SER A 287 33.11 1.40 -3.08
N PHE A 288 33.07 1.21 -1.76
CA PHE A 288 34.00 1.92 -0.87
C PHE A 288 35.31 1.13 -0.95
N GLY A 289 36.41 1.83 -1.22
CA GLY A 289 37.70 1.24 -1.56
C GLY A 289 38.12 0.13 -0.62
N GLN A 290 38.25 -1.08 -1.16
CA GLN A 290 38.88 -2.20 -0.49
C GLN A 290 40.40 -1.99 -0.57
N SER A 291 40.92 -1.20 0.36
CA SER A 291 42.36 -1.18 0.68
C SER A 291 42.72 -2.57 1.20
N HIS A 292 43.53 -3.30 0.44
CA HIS A 292 44.23 -4.48 0.91
C HIS A 292 45.11 -4.11 2.12
N SER A 293 44.61 -4.37 3.32
CA SER A 293 45.45 -4.41 4.52
C SER A 293 46.15 -5.77 4.56
N ARG A 294 47.41 -5.79 4.13
CA ARG A 294 48.33 -6.89 4.44
C ARG A 294 48.50 -6.96 5.97
N PRO A 295 48.59 -8.17 6.59
CA PRO A 295 48.98 -8.28 7.99
C PRO A 295 50.44 -7.85 8.14
N ILE A 296 50.71 -6.86 8.97
CA ILE A 296 52.06 -6.45 9.37
C ILE A 296 52.50 -7.38 10.50
N PRO A 297 53.58 -8.17 10.35
CA PRO A 297 54.13 -8.93 11.47
C PRO A 297 54.77 -7.99 12.49
N ALA A 298 54.38 -8.18 13.75
CA ALA A 298 54.91 -7.47 14.90
C ALA A 298 56.36 -7.89 15.18
N ASN A 299 57.34 -7.11 14.70
CA ASN A 299 58.58 -6.84 15.44
C ASN A 299 59.40 -5.75 14.74
N LYS A 300 59.36 -4.52 15.22
CA LYS A 300 60.43 -3.53 15.00
C LYS A 300 60.34 -2.42 16.04
N SER A 301 61.26 -2.45 17.00
CA SER A 301 61.51 -1.37 17.93
C SER A 301 61.98 -0.12 17.16
N ILE A 302 61.21 0.95 17.20
CA ILE A 302 61.59 2.25 16.66
C ILE A 302 62.59 2.88 17.63
N ARG A 303 63.87 2.96 17.23
CA ARG A 303 64.83 3.88 17.86
C ARG A 303 64.57 5.27 17.29
N LEU A 304 64.31 6.23 18.16
CA LEU A 304 64.25 7.64 17.81
C LEU A 304 65.70 8.15 17.65
N SER A 305 66.06 8.59 16.45
CA SER A 305 67.28 9.34 16.19
C SER A 305 67.00 10.83 16.39
N GLU A 306 67.78 11.45 17.27
CA GLU A 306 67.80 12.89 17.53
C GLU A 306 68.23 13.65 16.27
N MET A 307 67.46 14.67 15.87
CA MET A 307 67.80 15.52 14.72
C MET A 307 68.76 16.66 15.13
N PRO A 308 69.66 17.11 14.23
CA PRO A 308 70.61 18.17 14.53
C PRO A 308 69.91 19.52 14.73
N LYS A 309 70.46 20.33 15.64
CA LYS A 309 70.06 21.72 15.89
C LYS A 309 70.52 22.61 14.74
N ASP A 310 69.57 23.25 14.06
CA ASP A 310 69.84 24.40 13.18
C ASP A 310 69.31 25.69 13.86
N GLU A 311 70.22 26.63 14.13
CA GLU A 311 70.04 27.78 15.04
C GLU A 311 69.28 29.01 14.50
N ASN A 312 68.59 28.94 13.34
CA ASN A 312 68.07 30.17 12.70
C ASN A 312 66.58 30.14 12.31
N SER A 313 65.69 29.80 13.25
CA SER A 313 64.23 30.01 13.06
C SER A 313 63.60 30.82 14.19
N SER A 314 62.97 31.93 13.82
CA SER A 314 62.42 33.01 14.67
C SER A 314 61.13 32.64 15.42
N THR A 315 60.85 31.36 15.64
CA THR A 315 59.63 30.88 16.32
C THR A 315 59.82 30.62 17.82
N TYR A 316 61.04 30.79 18.35
CA TYR A 316 61.38 30.40 19.72
C TYR A 316 61.16 31.48 20.80
N GLU A 317 60.92 32.75 20.44
CA GLU A 317 60.76 33.81 21.45
C GLU A 317 59.34 33.95 22.04
N LEU A 318 58.33 33.28 21.50
CA LEU A 318 56.96 33.40 22.03
C LEU A 318 56.61 32.35 23.10
N ALA A 319 57.34 31.24 23.17
CA ALA A 319 57.06 30.15 24.11
C ALA A 319 57.68 30.37 25.51
N THR A 320 58.77 31.13 25.62
CA THR A 320 59.48 31.38 26.90
C THR A 320 58.86 32.48 27.77
N ARG A 321 57.82 33.18 27.29
CA ARG A 321 57.22 34.31 28.04
C ARG A 321 56.01 33.94 28.88
N MET A 322 55.47 32.72 28.76
CA MET A 322 54.20 32.34 29.39
C MET A 322 54.35 31.42 30.62
N GLU A 323 55.55 30.92 30.91
CA GLU A 323 55.84 30.07 32.09
C GLU A 323 56.26 30.85 33.35
N ARG A 324 56.04 32.17 33.39
CA ARG A 324 56.43 33.00 34.53
C ARG A 324 55.23 33.76 35.10
N ASN A 325 54.32 33.03 35.76
CA ASN A 325 53.76 33.39 37.08
C ASN A 325 52.51 32.55 37.46
N GLY A 326 52.63 31.86 38.60
CA GLY A 326 51.58 31.74 39.63
C GLY A 326 50.58 30.58 39.47
N THR A 327 50.76 29.44 40.15
CA THR A 327 50.25 29.09 41.51
C THR A 327 48.74 28.86 41.64
N SER A 328 48.35 27.63 41.97
CA SER A 328 47.42 27.26 43.08
C SER A 328 47.19 25.74 43.05
N ILE A 329 47.62 25.01 44.07
CA ILE A 329 46.86 24.56 45.26
C ILE A 329 45.87 23.44 44.92
N SER A 330 46.23 22.26 45.44
CA SER A 330 45.44 21.04 45.57
C SER A 330 44.34 21.20 46.63
N ASP A 331 43.17 20.59 46.42
CA ASP A 331 42.37 20.07 47.53
C ASP A 331 41.55 18.85 47.12
N SER A 332 41.33 18.01 48.13
CA SER A 332 40.89 16.62 48.08
C SER A 332 39.38 16.48 48.24
N GLU A 333 38.90 15.28 47.90
CA GLU A 333 37.87 14.47 48.59
C GLU A 333 36.71 13.93 47.76
N SER A 334 36.45 12.67 48.09
CA SER A 334 35.58 11.66 47.52
C SER A 334 34.09 11.92 47.71
N HIS A 335 33.25 11.39 46.80
CA HIS A 335 32.31 10.31 47.14
C HIS A 335 31.63 9.73 45.88
N GLY A 336 31.43 8.41 45.91
CA GLY A 336 31.05 7.59 44.77
C GLY A 336 29.55 7.62 44.42
N GLY A 337 29.30 7.27 43.15
CA GLY A 337 27.98 6.93 42.63
C GLY A 337 28.13 6.36 41.21
N ASN A 338 27.78 5.09 41.04
CA ASN A 338 27.83 4.36 39.76
C ASN A 338 26.99 5.07 38.67
N VAL A 339 27.59 5.33 37.50
CA VAL A 339 26.85 5.71 36.29
C VAL A 339 27.47 5.02 35.05
N GLU A 340 26.61 4.41 34.24
CA GLU A 340 26.89 3.69 32.98
C GLU A 340 27.68 4.51 31.95
N PRO A 341 28.41 3.86 31.00
CA PRO A 341 29.14 4.55 29.95
C PRO A 341 28.18 5.11 28.89
N GLY A 342 27.83 6.39 29.02
CA GLY A 342 27.15 7.19 27.98
C GLY A 342 28.11 8.18 27.32
N ASN A 343 28.00 8.36 26.00
CA ASN A 343 28.73 9.37 25.25
C ASN A 343 28.34 10.78 25.74
N HIS A 344 29.28 11.53 26.32
CA HIS A 344 29.07 12.93 26.65
C HIS A 344 29.56 13.84 25.52
N THR A 345 28.63 14.55 24.87
CA THR A 345 28.92 15.68 23.98
C THR A 345 28.90 16.98 24.77
N VAL A 346 30.05 17.63 24.93
CA VAL A 346 30.15 18.97 25.52
C VAL A 346 30.00 20.00 24.41
N ILE A 347 28.95 20.83 24.48
CA ILE A 347 28.73 21.95 23.57
C ILE A 347 29.19 23.23 24.27
N THR A 348 30.34 23.77 23.87
CA THR A 348 30.79 25.08 24.36
C THR A 348 30.25 26.17 23.43
N VAL A 349 29.33 26.98 23.92
CA VAL A 349 28.86 28.19 23.23
C VAL A 349 29.75 29.36 23.69
N PRO A 350 30.33 30.16 22.78
CA PRO A 350 31.11 31.32 23.19
C PRO A 350 30.16 32.39 23.75
N SER A 351 30.24 32.62 25.06
CA SER A 351 29.54 33.71 25.74
C SER A 351 30.32 35.01 25.50
N GLY A 352 29.85 35.84 24.57
CA GLY A 352 30.35 37.21 24.43
C GLY A 352 29.88 38.08 25.59
N LYS A 353 30.83 38.70 26.30
CA LYS A 353 30.60 39.92 27.07
C LYS A 353 31.62 40.97 26.67
N ASN A 354 31.08 42.17 26.49
CA ASN A 354 31.65 43.38 25.92
C ASN A 354 32.83 43.92 26.73
N ASP A 355 33.75 44.62 26.05
CA ASP A 355 34.19 45.96 26.45
C ASP A 355 34.70 46.75 25.23
N LEU A 356 34.53 48.07 25.31
CA LEU A 356 34.67 49.12 24.31
C LEU A 356 36.08 49.27 23.70
N GLU A 357 36.17 49.63 22.40
CA GLU A 357 36.66 50.91 21.85
C GLU A 357 37.39 50.79 20.48
N THR A 358 36.99 51.69 19.56
CA THR A 358 37.71 52.25 18.39
C THR A 358 37.90 51.48 17.06
N SER A 359 37.11 51.95 16.07
CA SER A 359 37.42 52.24 14.65
C SER A 359 37.58 51.12 13.59
N PRO A 360 37.24 51.43 12.31
CA PRO A 360 36.70 50.47 11.36
C PRO A 360 37.76 50.00 10.35
N HIS A 361 37.66 48.75 9.89
CA HIS A 361 37.81 48.36 8.48
C HIS A 361 37.68 46.83 8.34
N HIS A 362 37.10 46.42 7.22
CA HIS A 362 37.10 45.10 6.60
C HIS A 362 35.90 44.13 6.79
N SER A 363 35.39 43.75 5.61
CA SER A 363 34.41 42.77 5.14
C SER A 363 34.21 41.45 5.93
N PRO A 364 33.05 40.79 5.78
CA PRO A 364 32.61 39.69 6.65
C PRO A 364 33.30 38.36 6.35
N THR A 365 33.84 37.71 7.40
CA THR A 365 34.25 36.30 7.39
C THR A 365 33.04 35.38 7.65
N PRO A 366 32.94 34.21 7.00
CA PRO A 366 31.81 33.30 7.20
C PRO A 366 31.92 32.55 8.54
N ARG A 367 30.84 32.60 9.33
CA ARG A 367 30.66 31.79 10.54
C ARG A 367 30.49 30.31 10.16
N GLY A 368 31.59 29.55 10.20
CA GLY A 368 31.57 28.08 10.14
C GLY A 368 31.64 27.48 11.54
N ILE A 369 30.83 26.45 11.81
CA ILE A 369 30.91 25.64 13.04
C ILE A 369 32.09 24.68 12.87
N LEU A 370 33.13 24.82 13.68
CA LEU A 370 34.30 23.94 13.67
C LEU A 370 34.08 22.83 14.69
N ILE A 371 33.73 21.62 14.22
CA ILE A 371 33.59 20.44 15.08
C ILE A 371 34.95 19.74 15.13
N LYS A 372 35.65 19.86 16.26
CA LYS A 372 36.90 19.14 16.51
C LYS A 372 36.55 17.81 17.19
N ASN A 373 36.65 16.70 16.46
CA ASN A 373 36.49 15.36 17.04
C ASN A 373 37.80 14.94 17.71
N GLU A 374 37.95 15.24 19.00
CA GLU A 374 39.02 14.66 19.80
C GLU A 374 38.54 13.35 20.43
N THR A 375 39.21 12.24 20.11
CA THR A 375 38.95 10.93 20.71
C THR A 375 39.99 10.70 21.79
N ILE A 376 39.58 10.85 23.06
CA ILE A 376 40.47 10.58 24.19
C ILE A 376 40.38 9.08 24.49
N VAL A 377 41.47 8.36 24.25
CA VAL A 377 41.61 6.94 24.61
C VAL A 377 42.34 6.87 25.94
N THR A 378 41.61 6.57 27.00
CA THR A 378 42.19 6.26 28.32
C THR A 378 42.53 4.77 28.39
N TYR A 379 43.80 4.46 28.59
CA TYR A 379 44.24 3.11 28.94
C TYR A 379 44.18 2.94 30.46
N LYS A 380 43.64 1.80 30.91
CA LYS A 380 43.64 1.39 32.31
C LYS A 380 44.89 0.52 32.51
N SER A 381 45.84 0.99 33.31
CA SER A 381 47.01 0.20 33.75
C SER A 381 46.61 -0.90 34.70
#